data_AF-A0A2I0ITB3-F1
#
_entry.id   AF-A0A2I0ITB3-F1
#
_cell.length_a   1.000
_cell.length_b   1.000
_cell.length_c   1.000
_cell.angle_alpha   90.00
_cell.angle_beta   90.00
_cell.angle_gamma   90.00
#
_symmetry.space_group_name_H-M   'P 1'
#
loop_
_entity.id
_entity.type
_entity.pdbx_description
1 polymer ?
#
loop_
_entity_poly.entity_id
_entity_poly.type
_entity_poly.pdbx_seq_one_letter_code
_entity_poly.pdbx_strand_id
1 'polypeptide(L)'
;MAPAMIDPPSNTVCVMDASGGLGSGLSRSMISDPSVDKRKLKIFSSDPFDYQSIIDALKGCSGLFYTFEPPEDQPNYDEYMAEVEVRAAHNVLEACAQTDTIDKVIFTSSVTAVIWRDDHASSDTDFNETHWSNVNLCRKFKVWMDID
;
A
#
# COMPACT_ATOMS: atom_id res chain seq x y z
N MET A 1 -15.41 5.78 35.55
CA MET A 1 -14.96 5.61 34.16
C MET A 1 -14.66 6.99 33.63
N ALA A 2 -13.38 7.32 33.43
CA ALA A 2 -13.02 8.59 32.82
C ALA A 2 -13.42 8.55 31.34
N PRO A 3 -13.93 9.64 30.75
CA PRO A 3 -14.18 9.68 29.32
C PRO A 3 -12.85 9.50 28.59
N ALA A 4 -12.84 8.62 27.57
CA ALA A 4 -11.72 8.55 26.64
C ALA A 4 -11.53 9.96 26.05
N MET A 5 -10.38 10.55 26.32
CA MET A 5 -9.99 11.82 25.74
C MET A 5 -9.72 11.51 24.27
N ILE A 6 -10.68 11.84 23.40
CA ILE A 6 -10.49 11.75 21.96
C ILE A 6 -9.51 12.88 21.64
N ASP A 7 -8.25 12.52 21.41
CA ASP A 7 -7.27 13.46 20.90
C ASP A 7 -7.81 14.08 19.60
N PRO A 8 -7.55 15.39 19.35
CA PRO A 8 -7.99 16.02 18.11
C PRO A 8 -7.45 15.22 16.91
N PRO A 9 -8.22 15.10 15.81
CA PRO A 9 -7.83 14.27 14.68
C PRO A 9 -6.44 14.69 14.20
N SER A 10 -5.50 13.76 14.25
CA SER A 10 -4.17 13.96 13.71
C SER A 10 -4.28 14.13 12.20
N ASN A 11 -3.70 15.18 11.62
CA ASN A 11 -3.60 15.32 10.16
C ASN A 11 -2.31 14.68 9.62
N THR A 12 -1.74 13.73 10.37
CA THR A 12 -0.48 13.07 10.00
C THR A 12 -0.79 11.80 9.22
N VAL A 13 -0.15 11.63 8.06
CA VAL A 13 -0.25 10.41 7.27
C VAL A 13 1.11 9.72 7.23
N CYS A 14 1.08 8.39 7.17
CA CYS A 14 2.26 7.57 6.92
C CYS A 14 2.30 7.17 5.44
N VAL A 15 3.49 7.13 4.85
CA VAL A 15 3.74 6.53 3.53
C VAL A 15 4.70 5.37 3.78
N MET A 16 4.22 4.14 3.62
CA MET A 16 5.08 2.96 3.69
C MET A 16 5.97 2.92 2.45
N ASP A 17 7.15 2.31 2.54
CA ASP A 17 8.08 2.18 1.40
C ASP A 17 8.32 3.49 0.62
N ALA A 18 8.52 4.59 1.35
CA ALA A 18 8.72 5.92 0.78
C ALA A 18 10.02 6.04 -0.07
N SER A 19 10.89 5.03 -0.02
CA SER A 19 12.09 4.90 -0.85
C SER A 19 11.82 4.39 -2.26
N GLY A 20 10.76 3.59 -2.46
CA GLY A 20 10.37 3.06 -3.76
C GLY A 20 9.99 4.14 -4.77
N GLY A 21 9.90 3.81 -6.05
CA GLY A 21 9.51 4.71 -7.13
C GLY A 21 8.15 5.37 -6.86
N LEU A 22 7.14 4.57 -6.49
CA LEU A 22 5.80 5.08 -6.17
C LEU A 22 5.78 5.84 -4.83
N GLY A 23 6.38 5.27 -3.79
CA GLY A 23 6.41 5.87 -2.46
C GLY A 23 7.16 7.22 -2.43
N SER A 24 8.25 7.34 -3.17
CA SER A 24 9.02 8.59 -3.29
C SER A 24 8.27 9.65 -4.11
N GLY A 25 7.53 9.23 -5.15
CA GLY A 25 6.65 10.09 -5.92
C GLY A 25 5.51 10.66 -5.06
N LEU A 26 4.81 9.82 -4.30
CA LEU A 26 3.78 10.23 -3.35
C LEU A 26 4.33 11.17 -2.29
N SER A 27 5.45 10.80 -1.67
CA SER A 27 6.12 11.61 -0.64
C SER A 27 6.51 12.98 -1.18
N ARG A 28 7.09 13.05 -2.39
CA ARG A 28 7.45 14.31 -3.05
C ARG A 28 6.22 15.17 -3.34
N SER A 29 5.14 14.56 -3.83
CA SER A 29 3.89 15.26 -4.09
C SER A 29 3.34 15.89 -2.81
N MET A 30 3.24 15.12 -1.71
CA MET A 30 2.77 15.62 -0.42
C MET A 30 3.65 16.73 0.13
N ILE A 31 4.97 16.57 0.10
CA ILE A 31 5.93 17.56 0.61
C ILE A 31 5.95 18.85 -0.25
N SER A 32 5.52 18.77 -1.50
CA SER A 32 5.43 19.94 -2.38
C SER A 32 4.24 20.84 -2.05
N ASP A 33 3.22 20.33 -1.34
CA ASP A 33 2.09 21.13 -0.88
C ASP A 33 2.54 22.21 0.13
N PRO A 34 2.27 23.50 -0.13
CA PRO A 34 2.69 24.60 0.75
C PRO A 34 2.02 24.56 2.14
N SER A 35 0.94 23.81 2.33
CA SER A 35 0.31 23.61 3.63
C SER A 35 1.06 22.62 4.53
N VAL A 36 1.96 21.81 3.96
CA VAL A 36 2.72 20.79 4.69
C VAL A 36 3.96 21.42 5.34
N ASP A 37 4.01 21.34 6.67
CA ASP A 37 5.20 21.74 7.44
C ASP A 37 6.27 20.65 7.36
N LYS A 38 7.27 20.88 6.52
CA LYS A 38 8.40 19.96 6.29
C LYS A 38 9.19 19.65 7.57
N ARG A 39 9.12 20.48 8.60
CA ARG A 39 9.77 20.20 9.90
C ARG A 39 9.09 19.07 10.67
N LYS A 40 7.87 18.71 10.29
CA LYS A 40 7.11 17.59 10.86
C LYS A 40 7.33 16.28 10.11
N LEU A 41 8.11 16.29 9.03
CA LEU A 41 8.51 15.07 8.34
C LEU A 41 9.36 14.20 9.28
N LYS A 42 8.95 12.95 9.45
CA LYS A 42 9.67 11.94 10.22
C LYS A 42 9.92 10.75 9.31
N ILE A 43 11.13 10.20 9.39
CA ILE A 43 11.53 9.01 8.64
C ILE A 43 11.66 7.87 9.65
N PHE A 44 11.03 6.75 9.35
CA PHE A 44 11.08 5.54 10.15
C PHE A 44 11.64 4.41 9.30
N SER A 45 12.48 3.58 9.89
CA SER A 45 12.82 2.28 9.33
C SER A 45 11.74 1.31 9.77
N SER A 46 11.02 0.73 8.82
CA SER A 46 9.98 -0.28 9.10
C SER A 46 10.14 -1.45 8.14
N ASP A 47 10.06 -2.65 8.69
CA ASP A 47 9.99 -3.90 7.96
C ASP A 47 8.52 -4.37 7.97
N PRO A 48 7.89 -4.61 6.81
CA PRO A 48 6.50 -5.08 6.74
C PRO A 48 6.27 -6.46 7.39
N PHE A 49 7.34 -7.19 7.73
CA PHE A 49 7.29 -8.45 8.48
C PHE A 49 7.64 -8.29 9.97
N ASP A 50 8.07 -7.11 10.40
CA ASP A 50 8.22 -6.75 11.81
C ASP A 50 7.06 -5.85 12.26
N TYR A 51 6.09 -6.49 12.90
CA TYR A 51 4.91 -5.85 13.43
C TYR A 51 5.20 -4.64 14.34
N GLN A 52 6.23 -4.74 15.19
CA GLN A 52 6.55 -3.65 16.13
C GLN A 52 7.06 -2.42 15.38
N SER A 53 7.87 -2.63 14.34
CA SER A 53 8.36 -1.55 13.48
C SER A 53 7.23 -0.80 12.78
N ILE A 54 6.19 -1.53 12.32
CA ILE A 54 5.01 -0.94 11.67
C ILE A 54 4.23 -0.10 12.67
N ILE A 55 3.92 -0.66 13.85
CA ILE A 55 3.20 0.07 14.91
C ILE A 55 3.95 1.34 15.30
N ASP A 56 5.28 1.28 15.45
CA ASP A 56 6.07 2.45 15.81
C ASP A 56 6.04 3.55 14.74
N ALA A 57 6.00 3.18 13.46
CA ALA A 57 5.84 4.12 12.35
C ALA A 57 4.43 4.70 12.23
N LEU A 58 3.39 3.93 12.60
CA LEU A 58 1.99 4.34 12.51
C LEU A 58 1.51 5.18 13.69
N LYS A 59 2.21 5.17 14.83
CA LYS A 59 1.83 5.93 16.04
C LYS A 59 1.54 7.40 15.73
N GLY A 60 0.29 7.80 15.98
CA GLY A 60 -0.18 9.17 15.79
C GLY A 60 -0.49 9.55 14.33
N CYS A 61 -0.45 8.60 13.40
CA CYS A 61 -0.95 8.77 12.04
C CYS A 61 -2.45 8.50 12.00
N SER A 62 -3.19 9.26 11.19
CA SER A 62 -4.62 9.06 10.91
C SER A 62 -4.89 8.31 9.61
N GLY A 63 -3.89 8.20 8.76
CA GLY A 63 -3.99 7.34 7.58
C GLY A 63 -2.66 6.81 7.12
N LEU A 64 -2.74 5.77 6.32
CA LEU A 64 -1.60 5.09 5.71
C LEU A 64 -1.79 5.04 4.20
N PHE A 65 -0.76 5.45 3.47
CA PHE A 65 -0.57 5.09 2.07
C PHE A 65 0.34 3.87 2.03
N TYR A 66 -0.25 2.73 1.70
CA TYR A 66 0.46 1.49 1.48
C TYR A 66 0.96 1.46 0.04
N THR A 67 2.28 1.52 -0.10
CA THR A 67 3.00 1.15 -1.32
C THR A 67 3.89 -0.03 -0.99
N PHE A 68 4.04 -0.92 -1.96
CA PHE A 68 4.92 -2.07 -1.89
C PHE A 68 5.64 -2.20 -3.22
N GLU A 69 6.96 -2.11 -3.19
CA GLU A 69 7.81 -2.42 -4.33
C GLU A 69 8.69 -3.63 -4.00
N PRO A 70 8.87 -4.58 -4.94
CA PRO A 70 9.78 -5.69 -4.73
C PRO A 70 11.19 -5.19 -4.40
N PRO A 71 11.91 -5.86 -3.50
CA PRO A 71 13.28 -5.47 -3.17
C PRO A 71 14.21 -5.65 -4.39
N GLU A 72 15.28 -4.84 -4.44
CA GLU A 72 16.21 -4.78 -5.59
C GLU A 72 16.88 -6.13 -5.93
N ASP A 73 17.00 -7.03 -4.95
CA ASP A 73 17.58 -8.36 -5.13
C ASP A 73 16.58 -9.38 -5.73
N GLN A 74 15.29 -9.03 -5.76
CA GLN A 74 14.21 -9.80 -6.40
C GLN A 74 13.28 -8.87 -7.19
N PRO A 75 13.75 -8.26 -8.30
CA PRO A 75 12.98 -7.27 -9.04
C PRO A 75 11.81 -7.90 -9.82
N ASN A 76 11.84 -9.21 -10.06
CA ASN A 76 10.79 -9.89 -10.78
C ASN A 76 9.58 -10.10 -9.85
N TYR A 77 8.46 -9.51 -10.25
CA TYR A 77 7.20 -9.74 -9.58
C TYR A 77 6.58 -11.06 -10.10
N ASP A 78 6.73 -12.14 -9.34
CA ASP A 78 6.18 -13.46 -9.65
C ASP A 78 5.13 -13.91 -8.62
N GLU A 79 4.71 -15.17 -8.69
CA GLU A 79 3.74 -15.74 -7.73
C GLU A 79 4.25 -15.67 -6.29
N TYR A 80 5.55 -15.90 -6.08
CA TYR A 80 6.15 -15.81 -4.76
C TYR A 80 6.13 -14.37 -4.25
N MET A 81 6.46 -13.40 -5.10
CA MET A 81 6.39 -11.99 -4.71
C MET A 81 4.96 -11.54 -4.42
N ALA A 82 3.97 -12.04 -5.15
CA ALA A 82 2.55 -11.81 -4.85
C ALA A 82 2.17 -12.35 -3.45
N GLU A 83 2.63 -13.56 -3.10
CA GLU A 83 2.42 -14.11 -1.75
C GLU A 83 3.15 -13.32 -0.65
N VAL A 84 4.34 -12.78 -0.95
CA VAL A 84 5.10 -11.88 -0.07
C VAL A 84 4.31 -10.59 0.18
N GLU A 85 3.81 -9.93 -0.87
CA GLU A 85 3.00 -8.70 -0.75
C GLU A 85 1.71 -8.96 0.03
N VAL A 86 1.00 -10.06 -0.23
CA VAL A 86 -0.21 -10.41 0.51
C VAL A 86 0.07 -10.55 2.01
N ARG A 87 1.19 -11.20 2.38
CA ARG A 87 1.59 -11.32 3.79
C ARG A 87 1.98 -9.97 4.40
N ALA A 88 2.72 -9.15 3.66
CA ALA A 88 3.08 -7.79 4.09
C ALA A 88 1.83 -6.93 4.32
N ALA A 89 0.92 -6.88 3.34
CA ALA A 89 -0.35 -6.15 3.43
C ALA A 89 -1.19 -6.63 4.62
N HIS A 90 -1.27 -7.94 4.86
CA HIS A 90 -1.99 -8.49 6.00
C HIS A 90 -1.41 -8.00 7.34
N ASN A 91 -0.09 -8.10 7.54
CA ASN A 91 0.57 -7.62 8.76
C ASN A 91 0.32 -6.13 8.99
N VAL A 92 0.38 -5.34 7.92
CA VAL A 92 0.17 -3.89 7.98
C VAL A 92 -1.27 -3.54 8.31
N LEU A 93 -2.25 -4.26 7.76
CA LEU A 93 -3.66 -4.09 8.09
C LEU A 93 -3.96 -4.45 9.55
N GLU A 94 -3.39 -5.54 10.05
CA GLU A 94 -3.49 -5.90 11.47
C GLU A 94 -2.88 -4.80 12.35
N ALA A 95 -1.72 -4.27 11.98
CA ALA A 95 -1.08 -3.17 12.72
C ALA A 95 -1.92 -1.88 12.69
N CYS A 96 -2.53 -1.56 11.54
CA CYS A 96 -3.46 -0.44 11.41
C CYS A 96 -4.69 -0.65 12.30
N ALA A 97 -5.26 -1.85 12.34
CA ALA A 97 -6.44 -2.17 13.15
C ALA A 97 -6.18 -2.06 14.66
N GLN A 98 -4.93 -2.26 15.10
CA GLN A 98 -4.53 -2.08 16.51
C GLN A 98 -4.04 -0.66 16.82
N THR A 99 -3.96 0.23 15.83
CA THR A 99 -3.56 1.62 16.01
C THR A 99 -4.80 2.50 16.05
N ASP A 100 -5.23 2.88 17.26
CA ASP A 100 -6.49 3.62 17.50
C ASP A 100 -6.67 4.92 16.70
N THR A 101 -5.57 5.51 16.20
CA THR A 101 -5.62 6.76 15.43
C THR A 101 -5.85 6.55 13.95
N ILE A 102 -5.64 5.35 13.39
CA ILE A 102 -5.74 5.10 11.95
C ILE A 102 -7.21 4.96 11.54
N ASP A 103 -7.66 5.90 10.70
CA ASP A 103 -9.03 5.93 10.17
C ASP A 103 -9.13 5.45 8.72
N LYS A 104 -8.01 5.48 7.98
CA LYS A 104 -8.00 5.16 6.54
C LYS A 104 -6.69 4.54 6.08
N VAL A 105 -6.80 3.46 5.31
CA VAL A 105 -5.67 2.88 4.57
C VAL A 105 -5.96 2.99 3.08
N ILE A 106 -4.99 3.50 2.32
CA ILE A 106 -5.03 3.65 0.87
C ILE A 106 -4.01 2.68 0.29
N PHE A 107 -4.47 1.68 -0.46
CA PHE A 107 -3.61 0.72 -1.15
C PHE A 107 -3.28 1.22 -2.54
N THR A 108 -2.00 1.18 -2.89
CA THR A 108 -1.55 1.37 -4.25
C THR A 108 -1.61 0.02 -4.97
N SER A 109 -2.64 -0.16 -5.79
CA SER A 109 -2.79 -1.35 -6.64
C SER A 109 -2.26 -1.09 -8.05
N SER A 110 -2.46 -2.03 -8.97
CA SER A 110 -2.03 -1.95 -10.36
C SER A 110 -3.16 -2.29 -11.31
N VAL A 111 -3.05 -1.79 -12.54
CA VAL A 111 -3.93 -2.15 -13.66
C VAL A 111 -3.90 -3.66 -13.96
N THR A 112 -2.82 -4.36 -13.62
CA THR A 112 -2.72 -5.81 -13.77
C THR A 112 -3.76 -6.57 -12.94
N ALA A 113 -4.33 -5.96 -11.90
CA ALA A 113 -5.42 -6.52 -11.12
C ALA A 113 -6.76 -6.59 -11.86
N VAL A 114 -6.91 -5.94 -13.03
CA VAL A 114 -8.18 -5.88 -13.78
C VAL A 114 -8.12 -6.37 -15.24
N ILE A 115 -6.94 -6.41 -15.87
CA ILE A 115 -6.81 -6.65 -17.32
C ILE A 115 -6.81 -8.13 -17.75
N TRP A 116 -6.41 -9.05 -16.88
CA TRP A 116 -6.16 -10.45 -17.24
C TRP A 116 -7.42 -11.32 -17.10
N ARG A 117 -8.41 -11.10 -17.97
CA ARG A 117 -9.72 -11.79 -17.92
C ARG A 117 -9.83 -12.93 -18.93
N ASP A 118 -10.69 -13.90 -18.63
CA ASP A 118 -11.02 -15.05 -19.50
C ASP A 118 -12.20 -14.75 -20.44
N ASP A 119 -12.42 -13.47 -20.76
CA ASP A 119 -13.55 -13.02 -21.55
C ASP A 119 -13.26 -13.21 -23.05
N HIS A 120 -13.37 -14.46 -23.50
CA HIS A 120 -13.38 -14.81 -24.92
C HIS A 120 -14.61 -14.27 -25.69
N ALA A 121 -15.56 -13.61 -25.02
CA ALA A 121 -16.89 -13.31 -25.56
C ALA A 121 -17.27 -11.82 -25.61
N SER A 122 -16.58 -10.91 -24.91
CA SER A 122 -16.90 -9.48 -24.93
C SER A 122 -15.82 -8.69 -25.66
N SER A 123 -16.18 -8.04 -26.76
CA SER A 123 -15.38 -6.98 -27.39
C SER A 123 -15.34 -5.69 -26.55
N ASP A 124 -15.61 -5.81 -25.25
CA ASP A 124 -15.78 -4.70 -24.33
C ASP A 124 -14.40 -4.29 -23.82
N THR A 125 -13.88 -3.22 -24.40
CA THR A 125 -12.56 -2.65 -24.07
C THR A 125 -12.60 -1.78 -22.81
N ASP A 126 -13.77 -1.60 -22.21
CA ASP A 126 -13.96 -0.72 -21.08
C ASP A 126 -13.67 -1.46 -19.77
N PHE A 127 -12.71 -0.94 -19.00
CA PHE A 127 -12.38 -1.40 -17.66
C PHE A 127 -13.03 -0.48 -16.62
N ASN A 128 -13.54 -1.06 -15.55
CA ASN A 128 -14.08 -0.34 -14.40
C ASN A 128 -13.72 -1.06 -13.10
N GLU A 129 -14.02 -0.46 -11.96
CA GLU A 129 -13.64 -0.93 -10.62
C GLU A 129 -14.35 -2.21 -10.15
N THR A 130 -15.27 -2.76 -10.96
CA THR A 130 -15.92 -4.05 -10.70
C THR A 130 -15.22 -5.23 -11.38
N HIS A 131 -14.28 -4.95 -12.28
CA HIS A 131 -13.51 -5.97 -12.99
C HIS A 131 -12.34 -6.48 -12.17
N TRP A 132 -12.02 -7.76 -12.33
CA TRP A 132 -10.89 -8.41 -11.68
C TRP A 132 -10.22 -9.39 -12.65
N SER A 133 -8.89 -9.44 -12.59
CA SER A 133 -8.07 -10.42 -13.28
C SER A 133 -8.33 -11.83 -12.76
N ASN A 134 -8.36 -12.80 -13.66
CA ASN A 134 -8.48 -14.21 -13.34
C ASN A 134 -7.13 -14.74 -12.85
N VAL A 135 -7.02 -15.01 -11.55
CA VAL A 135 -5.81 -15.52 -10.90
C VAL A 135 -5.26 -16.80 -11.56
N ASN A 136 -6.13 -17.67 -12.08
CA ASN A 136 -5.67 -18.89 -12.77
C ASN A 136 -5.03 -18.57 -14.13
N LEU A 137 -5.51 -17.54 -14.82
CA LEU A 137 -4.90 -17.04 -16.05
C LEU A 137 -3.53 -16.42 -15.73
N CYS A 138 -3.47 -15.56 -14.71
CA CYS A 138 -2.23 -14.97 -14.19
C CYS A 138 -1.17 -16.05 -13.91
N ARG A 139 -1.54 -17.09 -13.16
CA ARG A 139 -0.64 -18.22 -12.84
C ARG A 139 -0.22 -19.00 -14.08
N LYS A 140 -1.17 -19.32 -14.97
CA LYS A 140 -0.91 -20.13 -16.17
C LYS A 140 0.05 -19.42 -17.13
N PHE A 141 -0.13 -18.12 -17.33
CA PHE A 141 0.65 -17.33 -18.28
C PHE A 141 1.80 -16.55 -17.62
N LYS A 142 1.93 -16.65 -16.29
CA LYS A 142 2.94 -15.95 -15.46
C LYS A 142 2.86 -14.42 -15.62
N VAL A 143 1.63 -13.89 -15.63
CA VAL A 143 1.36 -12.45 -15.73
C VAL A 143 0.90 -11.92 -14.37
N TRP A 144 1.83 -11.31 -13.62
CA TRP A 144 1.62 -10.86 -12.24
C TRP A 144 1.75 -9.33 -12.13
N MET A 145 2.95 -8.80 -12.36
CA MET A 145 3.19 -7.39 -12.66
C MET A 145 4.28 -7.31 -13.72
N ASP A 146 4.05 -6.50 -14.75
CA ASP A 146 5.13 -6.03 -15.61
C ASP A 146 5.71 -4.78 -14.93
N ILE A 147 6.83 -4.95 -14.24
CA ILE A 147 7.68 -3.82 -13.84
C ILE A 147 8.65 -3.64 -15.00
N ASP A 148 8.32 -2.73 -15.93
CA ASP A 148 9.22 -2.27 -17.00
C ASP A 148 10.37 -1.41 -16.44
#